data_AF-A0A8J5NNV3-F1
#
_entry.id   AF-A0A8J5NNV3-F1
#
_cell.length_a   1.000
_cell.length_b   1.000
_cell.length_c   1.000
_cell.angle_alpha   90.00
_cell.angle_beta   90.00
_cell.angle_gamma   90.00
#
_symmetry.space_group_name_H-M   'P 1'
#
loop_
_entity.id
_entity.type
_entity.pdbx_description
1 polymer ?
#
loop_
_entity_poly.entity_id
_entity_poly.type
_entity_poly.pdbx_seq_one_letter_code
_entity_poly.pdbx_strand_id
1 'polypeptide(L)'
;MAVLTLISTILLSDFTTAKVTSPGVTHDQAIASKHPADWRFNYKGPTYWGSKPSGQWRFAEDRIGKSQDGDTGDVYRAMLPFSDVTSRTSLESYDGPVMVANVRTVCCTPPLQSSNAKTERKHSFQQMLIVNVTTNIAADGFRDTNGGPPPKSLRNLTYEMGDVWTKAYDANGDHVLSATFCFFNIYPAQIYNVSMFGRQTTREPSLNAGKIDGARLQLGNEEDCAKPGTLDLNIGQRLNVSSRLVDFVEGVPMEDGPTHDPYYRTLGLEHPSMSNTTWGMMSPAQEVEQGWSANLAHISLFQSIIQETEDPAMTIQGLMTRLYQMVYYNWLEEYDLKYLVNTIHTQDRLIPTRWTGLIIVLVLVAVHLGLTFTTIILFVLKTKASALGNTWHTLAQTAQMTDGADGANMMLDG
;
A
#
# COMPACT_ATOMS: atom_id res chain seq x y z
N MET A 1 -31.41 -33.67 -8.69
CA MET A 1 -30.65 -32.44 -8.34
C MET A 1 -30.22 -32.38 -6.88
N ALA A 2 -31.10 -32.63 -5.89
CA ALA A 2 -30.76 -32.50 -4.46
C ALA A 2 -29.61 -33.40 -3.93
N VAL A 3 -29.39 -34.59 -4.50
CA VAL A 3 -28.33 -35.52 -4.07
C VAL A 3 -26.94 -35.06 -4.54
N LEU A 4 -26.84 -34.53 -5.76
CA LEU A 4 -25.59 -33.97 -6.31
C LEU A 4 -25.14 -32.73 -5.53
N THR A 5 -26.09 -31.90 -5.10
CA THR A 5 -25.80 -30.74 -4.25
C THR A 5 -25.33 -31.18 -2.86
N LEU A 6 -25.92 -32.23 -2.28
CA LEU A 6 -25.52 -32.74 -0.96
C LEU A 6 -24.09 -33.32 -0.97
N ILE A 7 -23.75 -34.14 -1.96
CA ILE A 7 -22.40 -34.74 -2.09
C ILE A 7 -21.34 -33.64 -2.26
N SER A 8 -21.65 -32.63 -3.08
CA SER A 8 -20.75 -31.49 -3.27
C SER A 8 -20.51 -30.74 -1.97
N THR A 9 -21.57 -30.45 -1.20
CA THR A 9 -21.44 -29.76 0.10
C THR A 9 -20.62 -30.56 1.10
N ILE A 10 -20.80 -31.89 1.15
CA ILE A 10 -20.04 -32.77 2.05
C ILE A 10 -18.55 -32.78 1.66
N LEU A 11 -18.22 -32.85 0.37
CA LEU A 11 -16.82 -32.78 -0.09
C LEU A 11 -16.19 -31.42 0.18
N LEU A 12 -16.91 -30.32 -0.08
CA LEU A 12 -16.43 -28.97 0.21
C LEU A 12 -16.22 -28.70 1.71
N SER A 13 -16.89 -29.44 2.60
CA SER A 13 -16.72 -29.30 4.06
C SER A 13 -15.33 -29.71 4.57
N ASP A 14 -14.58 -30.50 3.79
CA ASP A 14 -13.23 -30.92 4.11
C ASP A 14 -12.15 -29.87 3.74
N PHE A 15 -12.54 -28.83 3.00
CA PHE A 15 -11.64 -27.78 2.55
C PHE A 15 -11.72 -26.55 3.45
N THR A 16 -10.58 -25.93 3.66
CA THR A 16 -10.48 -24.60 4.27
C THR A 16 -9.72 -23.66 3.34
N THR A 17 -10.11 -22.39 3.34
CA THR A 17 -9.35 -21.36 2.62
C THR A 17 -8.03 -21.12 3.35
N ALA A 18 -6.92 -21.35 2.67
CA ALA A 18 -5.59 -21.00 3.15
C ALA A 18 -4.89 -20.10 2.15
N LYS A 19 -4.02 -19.25 2.67
CA LYS A 19 -3.16 -18.39 1.88
C LYS A 19 -1.92 -19.16 1.45
N VAL A 20 -1.76 -19.35 0.15
CA VAL A 20 -0.65 -20.11 -0.44
C VAL A 20 0.08 -19.25 -1.45
N THR A 21 1.41 -19.29 -1.43
CA THR A 21 2.27 -18.63 -2.41
C THR A 21 1.98 -19.16 -3.82
N SER A 22 1.69 -18.26 -4.76
CA SER A 22 1.52 -18.59 -6.16
C SER A 22 2.87 -18.87 -6.83
N PRO A 23 2.90 -19.60 -7.95
CA PRO A 23 4.07 -19.57 -8.83
C PRO A 23 4.42 -18.14 -9.23
N GLY A 24 5.69 -17.89 -9.52
CA GLY A 24 6.15 -16.61 -10.05
C GLY A 24 5.52 -16.34 -11.42
N VAL A 25 5.06 -15.11 -11.61
CA VAL A 25 4.48 -14.64 -12.86
C VAL A 25 5.38 -13.55 -13.43
N THR A 26 5.71 -13.68 -14.71
CA THR A 26 6.49 -12.68 -15.43
C THR A 26 5.56 -11.86 -16.32
N HIS A 27 5.57 -10.54 -16.18
CA HIS A 27 4.73 -9.63 -16.96
C HIS A 27 5.37 -8.25 -17.14
N ASP A 28 4.83 -7.47 -18.08
CA ASP A 28 5.24 -6.08 -18.27
C ASP A 28 4.60 -5.19 -17.20
N GLN A 29 5.45 -4.51 -16.42
CA GLN A 29 5.04 -3.57 -15.38
C GLN A 29 5.45 -2.16 -15.75
N ALA A 30 4.50 -1.22 -15.70
CA ALA A 30 4.78 0.20 -15.84
C ALA A 30 5.39 0.73 -14.54
N ILE A 31 6.55 1.39 -14.63
CA ILE A 31 7.32 1.83 -13.45
C ILE A 31 7.64 3.32 -13.44
N ALA A 32 7.48 4.02 -14.57
CA ALA A 32 7.71 5.45 -14.70
C ALA A 32 6.97 6.01 -15.93
N SER A 33 6.88 7.33 -16.03
CA SER A 33 6.39 8.02 -17.22
C SER A 33 7.52 8.25 -18.23
N LYS A 34 7.27 8.05 -19.52
CA LYS A 34 8.17 8.43 -20.62
C LYS A 34 8.13 9.92 -20.94
N HIS A 35 7.12 10.63 -20.44
CA HIS A 35 6.86 12.03 -20.77
C HIS A 35 7.49 12.98 -19.75
N PRO A 36 8.03 14.13 -20.19
CA PRO A 36 8.56 15.14 -19.28
C PRO A 36 7.46 15.73 -18.39
N ALA A 37 7.85 16.09 -17.17
CA ALA A 37 6.99 16.53 -16.07
C ALA A 37 6.38 17.95 -16.24
N ASP A 38 6.68 18.69 -17.29
CA ASP A 38 6.57 20.16 -17.27
C ASP A 38 5.14 20.72 -17.03
N TRP A 39 4.10 20.16 -17.65
CA TRP A 39 2.73 20.69 -17.47
C TRP A 39 1.82 19.91 -16.52
N ARG A 40 2.07 18.61 -16.32
CA ARG A 40 1.18 17.74 -15.54
C ARG A 40 1.35 17.93 -14.03
N PHE A 41 2.57 18.24 -13.58
CA PHE A 41 2.87 18.47 -12.17
C PHE A 41 2.45 19.86 -11.66
N ASN A 42 1.86 20.71 -12.51
CA ASN A 42 1.05 21.86 -12.10
C ASN A 42 -0.35 21.38 -11.65
N TYR A 43 -0.36 20.53 -10.63
CA TYR A 43 -1.57 19.94 -10.10
C TYR A 43 -2.54 21.03 -9.63
N LYS A 44 -3.75 21.07 -10.20
CA LYS A 44 -4.83 22.00 -9.84
C LYS A 44 -5.86 21.40 -8.86
N GLY A 45 -5.56 20.24 -8.29
CA GLY A 45 -6.44 19.58 -7.32
C GLY A 45 -6.11 19.95 -5.87
N PRO A 46 -6.70 19.25 -4.89
CA PRO A 46 -6.47 19.50 -3.47
C PRO A 46 -5.02 19.26 -3.06
N THR A 47 -4.41 20.20 -2.33
CA THR A 47 -3.00 20.09 -1.87
C THR A 47 -2.73 18.75 -1.18
N TYR A 48 -1.61 18.08 -1.44
CA TYR A 48 -1.19 16.88 -0.72
C TYR A 48 -1.01 17.13 0.77
N TRP A 49 -0.49 18.32 1.14
CA TRP A 49 -0.36 18.74 2.52
C TRP A 49 -1.71 18.90 3.24
N GLY A 50 -2.73 19.43 2.58
CA GLY A 50 -4.09 19.54 3.14
C GLY A 50 -4.93 18.26 3.00
N SER A 51 -4.49 17.31 2.20
CA SER A 51 -5.23 16.09 1.89
C SER A 51 -4.82 14.92 2.78
N LYS A 52 -5.80 14.08 3.12
CA LYS A 52 -5.56 12.85 3.87
C LYS A 52 -4.99 11.77 2.94
N PRO A 53 -3.94 11.03 3.34
CA PRO A 53 -3.48 9.86 2.59
C PRO A 53 -4.56 8.78 2.48
N SER A 54 -4.72 8.19 1.29
CA SER A 54 -5.72 7.15 1.06
C SER A 54 -5.34 5.79 1.67
N GLY A 55 -4.06 5.57 1.99
CA GLY A 55 -3.60 4.35 2.65
C GLY A 55 -2.21 4.48 3.29
N GLN A 56 -1.86 3.46 4.07
CA GLN A 56 -0.51 3.17 4.53
C GLN A 56 0.14 2.21 3.54
N TRP A 57 0.62 2.75 2.43
CA TRP A 57 1.19 1.95 1.36
C TRP A 57 2.42 1.17 1.79
N ARG A 58 2.51 -0.05 1.27
CA ARG A 58 3.72 -0.86 1.37
C ARG A 58 4.80 -0.35 0.43
N PHE A 59 6.04 -0.51 0.84
CA PHE A 59 7.23 -0.16 0.06
C PHE A 59 8.39 -1.06 0.48
N ALA A 60 9.44 -1.11 -0.33
CA ALA A 60 10.67 -1.78 0.01
C ALA A 60 11.72 -0.77 0.50
N GLU A 61 12.49 -1.13 1.52
CA GLU A 61 13.51 -0.26 2.12
C GLU A 61 14.84 -0.99 2.25
N ASP A 62 15.93 -0.26 2.00
CA ASP A 62 17.30 -0.67 2.34
C ASP A 62 18.01 0.50 3.02
N ARG A 63 18.87 0.20 3.99
CA ARG A 63 19.62 1.20 4.77
C ARG A 63 21.10 0.93 4.62
N ILE A 64 21.82 1.91 4.09
CA ILE A 64 23.26 1.83 3.89
C ILE A 64 23.94 2.78 4.86
N GLY A 65 24.72 2.20 5.77
CA GLY A 65 25.43 2.95 6.82
C GLY A 65 24.64 3.01 8.13
N LYS A 66 25.20 3.71 9.10
CA LYS A 66 24.57 3.92 10.41
C LYS A 66 23.86 5.26 10.43
N SER A 67 22.66 5.30 11.00
CA SER A 67 22.03 6.54 11.43
C SER A 67 22.70 7.05 12.71
N GLN A 68 22.55 8.34 12.95
CA GLN A 68 22.94 9.04 14.16
C GLN A 68 21.88 10.10 14.45
N ASP A 69 21.85 10.64 15.67
CA ASP A 69 20.89 11.70 16.01
C ASP A 69 21.02 12.88 15.04
N GLY A 70 19.91 13.24 14.40
CA GLY A 70 19.90 14.27 13.37
C GLY A 70 20.44 13.85 12.00
N ASP A 71 20.81 12.60 11.74
CA ASP A 71 21.13 12.11 10.38
C ASP A 71 20.66 10.67 10.20
N THR A 72 19.67 10.50 9.33
CA THR A 72 19.07 9.17 9.09
C THR A 72 19.98 8.22 8.29
N GLY A 73 21.10 8.70 7.77
CA GLY A 73 21.96 7.95 6.86
C GLY A 73 21.32 7.73 5.48
N ASP A 74 21.98 6.96 4.62
CA ASP A 74 21.45 6.66 3.30
C ASP A 74 20.34 5.62 3.39
N VAL A 75 19.10 6.09 3.26
CA VAL A 75 17.90 5.24 3.24
C VAL A 75 17.35 5.22 1.83
N TYR A 76 17.27 4.03 1.23
CA TYR A 76 16.72 3.83 -0.10
C TYR A 76 15.33 3.24 0.00
N ARG A 77 14.36 3.83 -0.73
CA ARG A 77 12.97 3.37 -0.75
C ARG A 77 12.51 3.14 -2.18
N ALA A 78 11.88 2.00 -2.40
CA ALA A 78 11.24 1.64 -3.65
C ALA A 78 9.73 1.46 -3.43
N MET A 79 8.92 2.25 -4.12
CA MET A 79 7.46 2.14 -4.05
C MET A 79 6.99 0.98 -4.93
N LEU A 80 5.92 0.30 -4.51
CA LEU A 80 5.39 -0.83 -5.27
C LEU A 80 4.58 -0.32 -6.47
N PRO A 81 4.90 -0.70 -7.72
CA PRO A 81 4.28 -0.18 -8.93
C PRO A 81 2.91 -0.79 -9.24
N PHE A 82 2.10 -1.09 -8.23
CA PHE A 82 0.74 -1.63 -8.39
C PHE A 82 -0.29 -0.62 -7.91
N SER A 83 -1.30 -0.33 -8.74
CA SER A 83 -2.39 0.58 -8.40
C SER A 83 -3.38 -0.06 -7.43
N ASP A 84 -3.58 -1.37 -7.53
CA ASP A 84 -4.52 -2.11 -6.69
C ASP A 84 -3.92 -2.55 -5.35
N VAL A 85 -4.72 -2.41 -4.29
CA VAL A 85 -4.35 -2.77 -2.91
C VAL A 85 -4.06 -4.28 -2.80
N THR A 86 -4.78 -5.11 -3.55
CA THR A 86 -4.65 -6.57 -3.49
C THR A 86 -3.26 -7.01 -3.96
N SER A 87 -2.76 -6.48 -5.07
CA SER A 87 -1.42 -6.81 -5.59
C SER A 87 -0.34 -6.35 -4.62
N ARG A 88 -0.46 -5.14 -4.03
CA ARG A 88 0.51 -4.69 -3.01
C ARG A 88 0.48 -5.52 -1.73
N THR A 89 -0.70 -5.84 -1.20
CA THR A 89 -0.85 -6.59 0.07
C THR A 89 -0.46 -8.06 -0.07
N SER A 90 -0.74 -8.67 -1.22
CA SER A 90 -0.38 -10.07 -1.51
C SER A 90 1.06 -10.29 -1.95
N LEU A 91 1.78 -9.23 -2.35
CA LEU A 91 3.15 -9.35 -2.84
C LEU A 91 4.09 -9.94 -1.76
N GLU A 92 4.77 -11.03 -2.12
CA GLU A 92 5.83 -11.67 -1.33
C GLU A 92 7.22 -11.44 -1.96
N SER A 93 7.30 -11.39 -3.29
CA SER A 93 8.55 -11.10 -4.00
C SER A 93 8.30 -10.31 -5.29
N TYR A 94 9.22 -9.40 -5.58
CA TYR A 94 9.30 -8.63 -6.82
C TYR A 94 10.74 -8.60 -7.29
N ASP A 95 10.99 -9.03 -8.52
CA ASP A 95 12.29 -8.98 -9.17
C ASP A 95 12.18 -8.25 -10.50
N GLY A 96 12.89 -7.13 -10.63
CA GLY A 96 12.95 -6.38 -11.87
C GLY A 96 13.24 -4.88 -11.69
N PRO A 97 13.21 -4.11 -12.79
CA PRO A 97 13.47 -2.67 -12.74
C PRO A 97 12.38 -1.89 -12.00
N VAL A 98 12.76 -0.96 -11.11
CA VAL A 98 11.83 -0.04 -10.43
C VAL A 98 12.52 1.29 -10.11
N MET A 99 11.74 2.35 -9.83
CA MET A 99 12.26 3.60 -9.28
C MET A 99 12.63 3.45 -7.80
N VAL A 100 13.85 3.89 -7.46
CA VAL A 100 14.38 3.90 -6.10
C VAL A 100 14.84 5.32 -5.76
N ALA A 101 14.32 5.86 -4.66
CA ALA A 101 14.69 7.17 -4.14
C ALA A 101 15.61 7.02 -2.91
N ASN A 102 16.63 7.87 -2.82
CA ASN A 102 17.39 8.04 -1.57
C ASN A 102 16.73 9.17 -0.78
N VAL A 103 16.24 8.85 0.41
CA VAL A 103 15.47 9.76 1.28
C VAL A 103 16.25 10.17 2.53
N ARG A 104 17.59 10.27 2.45
CA ARG A 104 18.43 10.74 3.55
C ARG A 104 17.99 12.12 4.03
N THR A 105 17.96 12.29 5.34
CA THR A 105 17.63 13.55 6.01
C THR A 105 18.69 13.88 7.03
N VAL A 106 19.17 15.12 7.02
CA VAL A 106 20.15 15.63 7.99
C VAL A 106 19.58 16.88 8.67
N CYS A 107 19.57 16.93 9.99
CA CYS A 107 19.12 18.05 10.81
C CYS A 107 20.22 18.54 11.73
N CYS A 108 20.42 19.85 11.82
CA CYS A 108 21.49 20.46 12.61
C CYS A 108 21.15 21.89 13.07
N THR A 109 21.91 22.39 14.03
CA THR A 109 21.70 23.71 14.63
C THR A 109 22.01 24.88 13.68
N PRO A 110 21.23 25.98 13.72
CA PRO A 110 21.60 27.26 13.10
C PRO A 110 22.79 27.97 13.81
N PRO A 111 23.62 28.78 13.11
CA PRO A 111 23.70 28.98 11.67
C PRO A 111 24.62 27.93 11.01
N LEU A 112 24.31 27.52 9.79
CA LEU A 112 25.27 26.77 8.99
C LEU A 112 26.50 27.66 8.76
N GLN A 113 27.62 27.36 9.44
CA GLN A 113 28.88 27.60 8.77
C GLN A 113 28.80 26.84 7.45
N SER A 114 29.24 27.47 6.36
CA SER A 114 29.44 26.84 5.07
C SER A 114 30.48 25.73 5.22
N SER A 115 30.14 24.63 5.90
CA SER A 115 30.70 23.35 5.56
C SER A 115 30.10 23.07 4.20
N ASN A 116 30.86 23.49 3.19
CA ASN A 116 30.83 22.94 1.87
C ASN A 116 30.86 21.43 2.09
N ALA A 117 29.67 20.82 2.20
CA ALA A 117 29.56 19.39 2.28
C ALA A 117 30.19 18.95 0.98
N LYS A 118 31.42 18.44 1.06
CA LYS A 118 32.10 17.79 -0.06
C LYS A 118 31.35 16.49 -0.33
N THR A 119 30.10 16.60 -0.75
CA THR A 119 29.32 15.52 -1.32
C THR A 119 29.44 15.74 -2.80
N GLU A 120 30.41 15.04 -3.40
CA GLU A 120 30.50 14.84 -4.84
C GLU A 120 29.11 14.48 -5.39
N ARG A 121 28.38 15.47 -5.93
CA ARG A 121 27.18 15.34 -6.80
C ARG A 121 26.07 14.33 -6.42
N LYS A 122 25.99 13.80 -5.18
CA LYS A 122 25.07 12.69 -4.84
C LYS A 122 23.78 13.07 -4.11
N HIS A 123 23.71 14.28 -3.56
CA HIS A 123 22.54 14.74 -2.81
C HIS A 123 22.19 16.18 -3.20
N SER A 124 20.92 16.40 -3.52
CA SER A 124 20.33 17.73 -3.62
C SER A 124 19.41 17.85 -2.42
N PHE A 125 19.56 18.88 -1.59
CA PHE A 125 18.83 18.96 -0.33
C PHE A 125 17.85 20.14 -0.32
N GLN A 126 16.59 19.86 0.02
CA GLN A 126 15.62 20.89 0.37
C GLN A 126 15.78 21.25 1.85
N GLN A 127 15.98 22.53 2.14
CA GLN A 127 16.06 23.05 3.51
C GLN A 127 14.65 23.30 4.08
N MET A 128 14.46 22.90 5.33
CA MET A 128 13.26 23.14 6.14
C MET A 128 13.68 23.62 7.53
N LEU A 129 13.00 24.64 8.05
CA LEU A 129 13.16 25.08 9.43
C LEU A 129 12.05 24.44 10.27
N ILE A 130 12.44 23.66 11.28
CA ILE A 130 11.49 23.16 12.28
C ILE A 130 11.61 24.05 13.51
N VAL A 131 10.46 24.51 14.00
CA VAL A 131 10.37 25.28 15.23
C VAL A 131 9.41 24.55 16.16
N ASN A 132 9.92 24.17 17.33
CA ASN A 132 9.12 23.65 18.44
C ASN A 132 8.94 24.78 19.45
N VAL A 133 7.71 25.21 19.69
CA VAL A 133 7.41 26.38 20.52
C VAL A 133 6.66 25.94 21.78
N THR A 134 7.09 26.40 22.95
CA THR A 134 6.46 26.07 24.24
C THR A 134 5.26 26.96 24.59
N THR A 135 5.16 28.14 23.97
CA THR A 135 4.10 29.12 24.19
C THR A 135 3.40 29.51 22.88
N ASN A 136 2.12 29.91 22.94
CA ASN A 136 1.48 30.47 21.75
C ASN A 136 2.01 31.90 21.51
N ILE A 137 3.12 31.99 20.77
CA ILE A 137 3.76 33.26 20.39
C ILE A 137 2.79 34.18 19.64
N ALA A 138 1.78 33.63 18.94
CA ALA A 138 0.77 34.41 18.23
C ALA A 138 -0.24 35.08 19.18
N ALA A 139 -0.68 34.37 20.22
CA ALA A 139 -1.64 34.87 21.21
C ALA A 139 -1.10 36.07 22.02
N ASP A 140 0.21 36.11 22.28
CA ASP A 140 0.84 37.15 23.10
C ASP A 140 1.33 38.38 22.32
N GLY A 141 1.44 38.34 20.99
CA GLY A 141 2.18 39.36 20.24
C GLY A 141 1.60 39.87 18.92
N PHE A 142 0.78 39.09 18.21
CA PHE A 142 0.47 39.38 16.79
C PHE A 142 -1.00 39.72 16.52
N ARG A 143 -1.69 40.29 17.52
CA ARG A 143 -3.10 40.73 17.38
C ARG A 143 -3.30 42.00 16.55
N ASP A 144 -2.21 42.73 16.25
CA ASP A 144 -2.27 43.84 15.31
C ASP A 144 -1.85 43.32 13.92
N THR A 145 -2.75 43.47 12.95
CA THR A 145 -2.53 43.13 11.54
C THR A 145 -1.33 43.86 10.91
N ASN A 146 -0.70 44.78 11.65
CA ASN A 146 0.50 45.53 11.25
C ASN A 146 1.81 44.99 11.83
N GLY A 147 1.82 43.85 12.54
CA GLY A 147 3.07 43.23 13.02
C GLY A 147 3.76 44.05 14.12
N GLY A 148 3.02 44.36 15.19
CA GLY A 148 3.58 45.04 16.37
C GLY A 148 4.86 44.38 16.90
N PRO A 149 5.72 45.13 17.61
CA PRO A 149 7.01 44.60 18.05
C PRO A 149 6.79 43.43 19.02
N PRO A 150 7.64 42.38 18.97
CA PRO A 150 7.45 41.19 19.78
C PRO A 150 7.35 41.53 21.28
N PRO A 151 6.64 40.71 22.09
CA PRO A 151 6.58 40.84 23.54
C PRO A 151 7.95 41.11 24.15
N LYS A 152 8.02 41.94 25.19
CA LYS A 152 9.31 42.34 25.81
C LYS A 152 10.16 41.13 26.24
N SER A 153 9.52 40.05 26.70
CA SER A 153 10.18 38.78 27.05
C SER A 153 10.90 38.14 25.86
N LEU A 154 10.42 38.33 24.64
CA LEU A 154 10.96 37.74 23.40
C LEU A 154 12.00 38.63 22.69
N ARG A 155 12.33 39.81 23.23
CA ARG A 155 13.28 40.75 22.58
C ARG A 155 14.74 40.43 22.87
N ASN A 156 15.03 39.85 24.02
CA ASN A 156 16.38 39.55 24.50
C ASN A 156 16.52 38.05 24.78
N LEU A 157 16.38 37.23 23.73
CA LEU A 157 16.54 35.78 23.85
C LEU A 157 18.01 35.43 24.04
N THR A 158 18.26 34.43 24.88
CA THR A 158 19.56 33.74 24.98
C THR A 158 19.45 32.39 24.31
N TYR A 159 20.57 31.88 23.76
CA TYR A 159 20.58 30.68 22.94
C TYR A 159 21.55 29.64 23.48
N GLU A 160 21.11 28.38 23.49
CA GLU A 160 21.94 27.21 23.76
C GLU A 160 21.99 26.36 22.49
N MET A 161 23.18 26.21 21.90
CA MET A 161 23.40 25.38 20.72
C MET A 161 23.71 23.95 21.18
N GLY A 162 22.80 23.02 20.90
CA GLY A 162 23.07 21.58 20.99
C GLY A 162 23.66 21.03 19.68
N ASP A 163 23.64 19.71 19.51
CA ASP A 163 24.09 19.07 18.26
C ASP A 163 23.01 19.17 17.16
N VAL A 164 21.74 18.94 17.53
CA VAL A 164 20.60 18.93 16.59
C VAL A 164 19.68 20.14 16.77
N TRP A 165 19.45 20.56 18.02
CA TRP A 165 18.50 21.63 18.36
C TRP A 165 19.22 22.84 18.96
N THR A 166 18.84 24.03 18.51
CA THR A 166 19.15 25.29 19.20
C THR A 166 17.97 25.70 20.05
N LYS A 167 18.16 25.78 21.36
CA LYS A 167 17.14 26.21 22.32
C LYS A 167 17.26 27.70 22.57
N ALA A 168 16.13 28.39 22.67
CA ALA A 168 16.06 29.80 23.02
C ALA A 168 15.33 29.97 24.34
N TYR A 169 15.88 30.84 25.19
CA TYR A 169 15.36 31.17 26.52
C TYR A 169 15.06 32.65 26.62
N ASP A 170 14.01 33.01 27.34
CA ASP A 170 13.64 34.41 27.57
C ASP A 170 14.58 35.09 28.58
N ALA A 171 14.30 36.37 28.86
CA ALA A 171 15.07 37.16 29.83
C ALA A 171 14.99 36.63 31.28
N ASN A 172 14.00 35.78 31.60
CA ASN A 172 13.83 35.16 32.91
C ASN A 172 14.54 33.79 33.01
N GLY A 173 15.02 33.26 31.88
CA GLY A 173 15.62 31.93 31.78
C GLY A 173 14.61 30.82 31.45
N ASP A 174 13.38 31.16 31.08
CA ASP A 174 12.36 30.20 30.70
C ASP A 174 12.53 29.77 29.24
N HIS A 175 12.38 28.47 28.95
CA HIS A 175 12.49 27.93 27.58
C HIS A 175 11.31 28.38 26.72
N VAL A 176 11.61 29.04 25.60
CA VAL A 176 10.62 29.64 24.69
C VAL A 176 10.39 28.80 23.44
N LEU A 177 11.49 28.40 22.80
CA LEU A 177 11.43 27.62 21.56
C LEU A 177 12.71 26.82 21.34
N SER A 178 12.62 25.81 20.50
CA SER A 178 13.74 25.07 19.93
C SER A 178 13.65 25.12 18.42
N ALA A 179 14.78 25.31 17.73
CA ALA A 179 14.84 25.36 16.28
C ALA A 179 15.96 24.45 15.72
N THR A 180 15.70 23.85 14.56
CA THR A 180 16.66 23.01 13.82
C THR A 180 16.45 23.19 12.32
N PHE A 181 17.54 23.18 11.54
CA PHE A 181 17.48 23.12 10.09
C PHE A 181 17.60 21.68 9.63
N CYS A 182 16.61 21.22 8.88
CA CYS A 182 16.60 19.90 8.26
C CYS A 182 16.77 20.00 6.75
N PHE A 183 17.61 19.13 6.22
CA PHE A 183 17.99 18.98 4.83
C PHE A 183 17.52 17.62 4.35
N PHE A 184 16.48 17.61 3.51
CA PHE A 184 15.89 16.39 2.98
C PHE A 184 16.37 16.14 1.55
N ASN A 185 16.89 14.95 1.26
CA ASN A 185 17.42 14.62 -0.07
C ASN A 185 16.29 14.54 -1.09
N ILE A 186 16.34 15.42 -2.06
CA ILE A 186 15.41 15.55 -3.19
C ILE A 186 16.08 15.17 -4.52
N TYR A 187 17.20 14.45 -4.48
CA TYR A 187 17.82 13.94 -5.70
C TYR A 187 16.84 13.04 -6.47
N PRO A 188 16.71 13.18 -7.80
CA PRO A 188 15.75 12.40 -8.58
C PRO A 188 15.87 10.89 -8.38
N ALA A 189 14.74 10.22 -8.17
CA ALA A 189 14.68 8.77 -8.11
C ALA A 189 15.27 8.15 -9.38
N GLN A 190 16.04 7.08 -9.22
CA GLN A 190 16.72 6.40 -10.33
C GLN A 190 16.14 5.00 -10.54
N ILE A 191 16.22 4.49 -11.76
CA ILE A 191 15.75 3.15 -12.07
C ILE A 191 16.87 2.14 -11.81
N TYR A 192 16.62 1.18 -10.92
CA TYR A 192 17.52 0.07 -10.61
C TYR A 192 16.83 -1.24 -10.88
N ASN A 193 17.59 -2.26 -11.26
CA ASN A 193 17.14 -3.63 -11.13
C ASN A 193 17.18 -4.00 -9.65
N VAL A 194 16.05 -4.41 -9.08
CA VAL A 194 15.95 -4.70 -7.66
C VAL A 194 15.33 -6.06 -7.42
N SER A 195 15.57 -6.60 -6.23
CA SER A 195 14.84 -7.70 -5.68
C SER A 195 14.21 -7.26 -4.36
N MET A 196 12.89 -7.38 -4.23
CA MET A 196 12.15 -7.07 -3.02
C MET A 196 11.58 -8.35 -2.43
N PHE A 197 11.68 -8.52 -1.12
CA PHE A 197 11.15 -9.71 -0.44
C PHE A 197 10.44 -9.32 0.85
N GLY A 198 9.35 -10.03 1.16
CA GLY A 198 8.65 -9.81 2.41
C GLY A 198 7.47 -10.75 2.57
N ARG A 199 6.76 -10.63 3.70
CA ARG A 199 5.51 -11.35 3.91
C ARG A 199 4.35 -10.53 3.41
N GLN A 200 3.32 -11.19 2.89
CA GLN A 200 2.04 -10.55 2.61
C GLN A 200 1.45 -9.89 3.86
N THR A 201 0.63 -8.88 3.66
CA THR A 201 -0.17 -8.25 4.71
C THR A 201 -1.66 -8.49 4.46
N THR A 202 -2.46 -8.47 5.51
CA THR A 202 -3.92 -8.67 5.37
C THR A 202 -4.63 -7.41 4.89
N ARG A 203 -4.10 -6.22 5.21
CA ARG A 203 -4.64 -4.90 4.83
C ARG A 203 -3.53 -3.85 4.80
N GLU A 204 -3.68 -2.86 3.93
CA GLU A 204 -3.02 -1.55 4.08
C GLU A 204 -3.92 -0.68 4.96
N PRO A 205 -3.54 -0.32 6.20
CA PRO A 205 -4.37 0.52 7.05
C PRO A 205 -4.60 1.90 6.44
N SER A 206 -5.71 2.56 6.76
CA SER A 206 -5.85 4.00 6.46
C SER A 206 -5.05 4.81 7.47
N LEU A 207 -4.31 5.83 7.01
CA LEU A 207 -3.66 6.78 7.90
C LEU A 207 -4.73 7.69 8.53
N ASN A 208 -5.13 7.37 9.75
CA ASN A 208 -6.10 8.14 10.53
C ASN A 208 -5.44 8.57 11.84
N ALA A 209 -5.87 9.71 12.39
CA ALA A 209 -5.37 10.22 13.67
C ALA A 209 -5.40 9.16 14.79
N GLY A 210 -6.48 8.37 14.87
CA GLY A 210 -6.63 7.30 15.88
C GLY A 210 -5.94 5.96 15.54
N LYS A 211 -5.19 5.87 14.44
CA LYS A 211 -4.49 4.64 13.99
C LYS A 211 -3.10 4.94 13.43
N ILE A 212 -2.34 5.79 14.14
CA ILE A 212 -1.03 6.26 13.69
C ILE A 212 0.10 5.26 13.98
N ASP A 213 -0.08 4.37 14.96
CA ASP A 213 0.97 3.44 15.41
C ASP A 213 1.58 2.63 14.27
N GLY A 214 0.76 2.13 13.34
CA GLY A 214 1.25 1.38 12.17
C GLY A 214 2.18 2.20 11.28
N ALA A 215 1.82 3.45 10.98
CA ALA A 215 2.64 4.32 10.14
C ALA A 215 3.88 4.85 10.88
N ARG A 216 3.75 5.12 12.19
CA ARG A 216 4.87 5.48 13.05
C ARG A 216 5.89 4.34 13.10
N LEU A 217 5.45 3.10 13.35
CA LEU A 217 6.32 1.92 13.34
C LEU A 217 6.94 1.66 11.96
N GLN A 218 6.22 1.97 10.88
CA GLN A 218 6.72 1.81 9.52
C GLN A 218 7.79 2.84 9.14
N LEU A 219 7.66 4.10 9.59
CA LEU A 219 8.45 5.24 9.09
C LEU A 219 9.36 5.90 10.13
N GLY A 220 9.14 5.63 11.42
CA GLY A 220 9.83 6.23 12.56
C GLY A 220 10.53 5.21 13.46
N ASN A 221 10.92 4.05 12.91
CA ASN A 221 11.76 3.08 13.60
C ASN A 221 13.06 2.85 12.81
N GLU A 222 14.20 2.82 13.50
CA GLU A 222 15.51 2.51 12.93
C GLU A 222 15.80 1.02 12.85
N GLU A 223 15.19 0.20 13.71
CA GLU A 223 15.49 -1.23 13.79
C GLU A 223 14.92 -2.02 12.60
N ASP A 224 15.74 -2.91 12.04
CA ASP A 224 15.44 -3.76 10.86
C ASP A 224 14.37 -4.83 11.12
N CYS A 225 14.10 -5.19 12.37
CA CYS A 225 13.20 -6.31 12.67
C CYS A 225 11.72 -5.89 12.55
N ALA A 226 11.15 -6.21 11.39
CA ALA A 226 9.70 -6.30 11.13
C ALA A 226 8.89 -5.00 11.15
N LYS A 227 9.32 -3.99 10.36
CA LYS A 227 8.48 -2.84 10.03
C LYS A 227 7.19 -3.32 9.34
N PRO A 228 5.99 -3.08 9.91
CA PRO A 228 4.74 -3.58 9.34
C PRO A 228 4.53 -3.02 7.92
N GLY A 229 4.37 -3.91 6.94
CA GLY A 229 4.11 -3.51 5.56
C GLY A 229 5.33 -3.04 4.78
N THR A 230 6.55 -3.16 5.32
CA THR A 230 7.80 -2.91 4.58
C THR A 230 8.36 -4.21 4.02
N LEU A 231 8.95 -4.15 2.84
CA LEU A 231 9.70 -5.25 2.22
C LEU A 231 11.20 -4.96 2.32
N ASP A 232 12.01 -6.01 2.38
CA ASP A 232 13.46 -5.90 2.26
C ASP A 232 13.78 -5.56 0.81
N LEU A 233 14.65 -4.57 0.59
CA LEU A 233 15.09 -4.14 -0.73
C LEU A 233 16.54 -4.56 -0.96
N ASN A 234 16.81 -5.22 -2.09
CA ASN A 234 18.16 -5.43 -2.58
C ASN A 234 18.34 -4.65 -3.89
N ILE A 235 19.29 -3.72 -3.90
CA ILE A 235 19.54 -2.82 -5.03
C ILE A 235 20.65 -3.40 -5.91
N GLY A 236 20.29 -3.79 -7.12
CA GLY A 236 21.23 -4.24 -8.14
C GLY A 236 21.74 -3.11 -9.04
N GLN A 237 21.92 -3.42 -10.32
CA GLN A 237 22.49 -2.49 -11.29
C GLN A 237 21.51 -1.34 -11.62
N ARG A 238 22.02 -0.11 -11.67
CA ARG A 238 21.31 1.06 -12.21
C ARG A 238 21.09 0.87 -13.71
N LEU A 239 19.86 1.05 -14.18
CA LEU A 239 19.58 1.08 -15.61
C LEU A 239 19.91 2.47 -16.16
N ASN A 240 20.72 2.50 -17.23
CA ASN A 240 20.99 3.73 -17.96
C ASN A 240 19.84 3.98 -18.96
N VAL A 241 18.71 4.43 -18.43
CA VAL A 241 17.56 4.79 -19.26
C VAL A 241 17.81 6.20 -19.78
N SER A 242 17.95 6.36 -21.10
CA SER A 242 17.99 7.66 -21.81
C SER A 242 16.68 8.45 -21.70
N SER A 243 15.86 8.16 -20.69
CA SER A 243 14.53 8.71 -20.56
C SER A 243 14.63 10.22 -20.43
N ARG A 244 13.94 10.91 -21.34
CA ARG A 244 13.44 12.27 -21.21
C ARG A 244 12.51 12.47 -19.99
N LEU A 245 12.65 11.64 -18.95
CA LEU A 245 12.18 11.86 -17.58
C LEU A 245 12.75 13.16 -16.98
N VAL A 246 13.73 13.78 -17.66
CA VAL A 246 14.63 14.82 -17.15
C VAL A 246 14.66 16.09 -18.02
N ASP A 247 13.95 16.16 -19.16
CA ASP A 247 13.88 17.42 -19.92
C ASP A 247 12.95 18.41 -19.19
N PHE A 248 13.53 19.18 -18.27
CA PHE A 248 13.04 20.51 -17.90
C PHE A 248 13.90 21.51 -18.66
N VAL A 249 13.26 22.28 -19.53
CA VAL A 249 13.82 23.37 -20.37
C VAL A 249 14.50 22.90 -21.66
N GLU A 250 13.83 23.21 -22.78
CA GLU A 250 14.39 23.21 -24.14
C GLU A 250 15.73 23.99 -24.15
N GLY A 251 16.87 23.30 -24.34
CA GLY A 251 18.15 23.94 -24.65
C GLY A 251 19.34 23.73 -23.69
N VAL A 252 19.24 22.91 -22.62
CA VAL A 252 20.37 22.62 -21.73
C VAL A 252 20.98 21.24 -22.03
N PRO A 253 22.31 21.11 -22.24
CA PRO A 253 22.96 19.83 -22.56
C PRO A 253 22.86 18.78 -21.44
N MET A 254 22.77 17.51 -21.84
CA MET A 254 22.63 16.26 -21.05
C MET A 254 23.64 16.00 -19.90
N GLU A 255 24.63 16.87 -19.68
CA GLU A 255 25.73 16.58 -18.75
C GLU A 255 25.37 16.83 -17.26
N ASP A 256 24.35 17.65 -17.00
CA ASP A 256 23.84 17.96 -15.67
C ASP A 256 22.32 17.72 -15.65
N GLY A 257 21.88 16.52 -15.21
CA GLY A 257 20.45 16.16 -15.08
C GLY A 257 19.65 17.06 -14.12
N PRO A 258 18.37 16.77 -13.82
CA PRO A 258 17.56 17.69 -13.02
C PRO A 258 18.12 17.71 -11.61
N THR A 259 18.28 18.91 -11.06
CA THR A 259 18.80 19.07 -9.70
C THR A 259 17.80 18.63 -8.62
N HIS A 260 16.53 18.40 -8.97
CA HIS A 260 15.43 18.12 -8.03
C HIS A 260 14.49 17.05 -8.62
N ASP A 261 14.02 16.12 -7.79
CA ASP A 261 12.98 15.15 -8.14
C ASP A 261 11.65 15.87 -8.42
N PRO A 262 10.93 15.55 -9.50
CA PRO A 262 9.69 16.23 -9.84
C PRO A 262 8.59 16.08 -8.78
N TYR A 263 8.56 14.97 -8.02
CA TYR A 263 7.53 14.75 -7.00
C TYR A 263 7.79 15.62 -5.78
N TYR A 264 9.05 15.71 -5.35
CA TYR A 264 9.43 16.62 -4.27
C TYR A 264 9.31 18.09 -4.67
N ARG A 265 9.56 18.43 -5.95
CA ARG A 265 9.30 19.77 -6.47
C ARG A 265 7.83 20.16 -6.33
N THR A 266 6.90 19.27 -6.70
CA THR A 266 5.46 19.53 -6.50
C THR A 266 5.13 19.79 -5.04
N LEU A 267 5.63 18.94 -4.14
CA LEU A 267 5.38 19.09 -2.70
C LEU A 267 5.95 20.38 -2.11
N GLY A 268 7.13 20.82 -2.58
CA GLY A 268 7.75 22.07 -2.14
C GLY A 268 7.10 23.34 -2.70
N LEU A 269 6.36 23.23 -3.80
CA LEU A 269 5.60 24.34 -4.39
C LEU A 269 4.19 24.50 -3.79
N GLU A 270 3.68 23.49 -3.09
CA GLU A 270 2.38 23.59 -2.41
C GLU A 270 2.47 24.41 -1.12
N HIS A 271 1.72 25.51 -1.10
CA HIS A 271 1.62 26.40 0.04
C HIS A 271 0.16 26.83 0.26
N PRO A 272 -0.29 27.02 1.51
CA PRO A 272 -1.62 27.54 1.77
C PRO A 272 -1.69 29.01 1.30
N SER A 273 -2.86 29.47 0.88
CA SER A 273 -3.05 30.85 0.39
C SER A 273 -2.66 31.95 1.39
N MET A 274 -2.62 31.62 2.69
CA MET A 274 -2.31 32.55 3.77
C MET A 274 -0.86 32.43 4.29
N SER A 275 -0.07 31.48 3.80
CA SER A 275 1.36 31.39 4.09
C SER A 275 2.12 30.89 2.87
N ASN A 276 3.04 31.70 2.34
CA ASN A 276 3.79 31.35 1.13
C ASN A 276 4.82 30.22 1.35
N THR A 277 5.16 29.87 2.60
CA THR A 277 6.30 28.98 2.89
C THR A 277 6.11 28.04 4.09
N THR A 278 4.98 28.08 4.80
CA THR A 278 4.85 27.39 6.10
C THR A 278 3.57 26.56 6.21
N TRP A 279 3.70 25.35 6.76
CA TRP A 279 2.59 24.47 7.12
C TRP A 279 2.55 24.25 8.64
N GLY A 280 1.40 24.52 9.26
CA GLY A 280 1.19 24.24 10.68
C GLY A 280 1.14 22.73 10.96
N MET A 281 2.02 22.25 11.83
CA MET A 281 2.12 20.83 12.26
C MET A 281 1.61 20.59 13.70
N MET A 282 0.77 21.49 14.20
CA MET A 282 0.23 21.47 15.59
C MET A 282 -1.21 20.94 15.61
N SER A 283 -1.69 20.51 16.78
CA SER A 283 -3.03 19.91 16.95
C SER A 283 -4.17 20.88 16.61
N PRO A 284 -5.30 20.38 16.05
CA PRO A 284 -6.51 21.18 15.77
C PRO A 284 -7.10 21.94 16.96
N ALA A 285 -6.88 21.48 18.19
CA ALA A 285 -7.36 22.19 19.37
C ALA A 285 -6.65 23.55 19.59
N GLN A 286 -5.46 23.75 19.01
CA GLN A 286 -4.71 25.01 18.99
C GLN A 286 -4.91 25.80 17.69
N GLU A 287 -5.65 25.28 16.69
CA GLU A 287 -5.88 25.90 15.37
C GLU A 287 -6.85 27.09 15.39
N VAL A 288 -7.55 27.37 16.50
CA VAL A 288 -8.59 28.42 16.55
C VAL A 288 -8.06 29.81 16.14
N GLU A 289 -6.74 30.03 16.15
CA GLU A 289 -6.10 31.28 15.70
C GLU A 289 -5.27 31.17 14.40
N GLN A 290 -4.89 29.97 13.93
CA GLN A 290 -4.02 29.78 12.75
C GLN A 290 -4.78 29.03 11.64
N GLY A 291 -5.46 29.77 10.77
CA GLY A 291 -6.31 29.22 9.70
C GLY A 291 -5.59 28.49 8.55
N TRP A 292 -4.39 27.95 8.75
CA TRP A 292 -3.62 27.19 7.75
C TRP A 292 -2.80 26.05 8.40
N SER A 293 -3.25 24.81 8.26
CA SER A 293 -2.59 23.62 8.81
C SER A 293 -2.49 22.49 7.79
N ALA A 294 -1.54 21.58 8.00
CA ALA A 294 -1.52 20.34 7.25
C ALA A 294 -2.73 19.47 7.65
N ASN A 295 -3.06 18.46 6.86
CA ASN A 295 -4.09 17.50 7.22
C ASN A 295 -3.77 16.85 8.58
N LEU A 296 -4.79 16.62 9.39
CA LEU A 296 -4.65 15.98 10.71
C LEU A 296 -3.88 14.65 10.67
N ALA A 297 -3.96 13.89 9.57
CA ALA A 297 -3.20 12.66 9.41
C ALA A 297 -1.68 12.89 9.36
N HIS A 298 -1.22 13.96 8.70
CA HIS A 298 0.19 14.36 8.62
C HIS A 298 0.67 14.95 9.93
N ILE A 299 -0.15 15.80 10.55
CA ILE A 299 0.10 16.35 11.89
C ILE A 299 0.31 15.21 12.89
N SER A 300 -0.62 14.24 12.90
CA SER A 300 -0.55 13.10 13.82
C SER A 300 0.71 12.26 13.58
N LEU A 301 1.08 12.02 12.32
CA LEU A 301 2.31 11.30 11.98
C LEU A 301 3.55 12.05 12.50
N PHE A 302 3.67 13.32 12.14
CA PHE A 302 4.78 14.18 12.54
C PHE A 302 4.94 14.23 14.06
N GLN A 303 3.85 14.56 14.77
CA GLN A 303 3.83 14.64 16.23
C GLN A 303 4.15 13.29 16.88
N SER A 304 3.63 12.18 16.35
CA SER A 304 3.88 10.86 16.91
C SER A 304 5.33 10.39 16.77
N ILE A 305 6.02 10.75 15.67
CA ILE A 305 7.43 10.36 15.46
C ILE A 305 8.31 11.25 16.33
N ILE A 306 8.11 12.58 16.31
CA ILE A 306 9.00 13.50 17.04
C ILE A 306 8.89 13.34 18.56
N GLN A 307 7.70 13.00 19.09
CA GLN A 307 7.49 12.79 20.52
C GLN A 307 8.08 11.47 21.03
N GLU A 308 8.18 10.46 20.16
CA GLU A 308 8.74 9.15 20.52
C GLU A 308 10.26 9.10 20.32
N THR A 309 10.74 9.59 19.18
CA THR A 309 12.13 9.45 18.76
C THR A 309 13.02 10.59 19.22
N GLU A 310 12.42 11.74 19.54
CA GLU A 310 13.12 13.02 19.76
C GLU A 310 14.03 13.47 18.59
N ASP A 311 13.98 12.77 17.44
CA ASP A 311 14.81 13.00 16.27
C ASP A 311 14.04 13.72 15.14
N PRO A 312 14.37 14.99 14.83
CA PRO A 312 13.76 15.72 13.73
C PRO A 312 14.10 15.13 12.35
N ALA A 313 15.25 14.45 12.18
CA ALA A 313 15.64 13.91 10.88
C ALA A 313 14.74 12.74 10.48
N MET A 314 14.51 11.81 11.39
CA MET A 314 13.57 10.71 11.19
C MET A 314 12.13 11.19 11.00
N THR A 315 11.71 12.21 11.75
CA THR A 315 10.37 12.81 11.64
C THR A 315 10.13 13.37 10.23
N ILE A 316 11.09 14.16 9.71
CA ILE A 316 11.01 14.72 8.37
C ILE A 316 11.09 13.62 7.30
N GLN A 317 11.99 12.65 7.44
CA GLN A 317 12.10 11.54 6.50
C GLN A 317 10.76 10.79 6.37
N GLY A 318 10.10 10.51 7.50
CA GLY A 318 8.82 9.82 7.54
C GLY A 318 7.69 10.61 6.89
N LEU A 319 7.54 11.89 7.27
CA LEU A 319 6.53 12.79 6.70
C LEU A 319 6.72 12.96 5.18
N MET A 320 7.93 13.28 4.74
CA MET A 320 8.22 13.49 3.31
C MET A 320 8.04 12.22 2.48
N THR A 321 8.30 11.05 3.06
CA THR A 321 8.02 9.77 2.39
C THR A 321 6.53 9.52 2.26
N ARG A 322 5.74 9.85 3.28
CA ARG A 322 4.28 9.71 3.20
C ARG A 322 3.70 10.61 2.10
N LEU A 323 4.18 11.85 2.01
CA LEU A 323 3.78 12.78 0.95
C LEU A 323 4.24 12.29 -0.43
N TYR A 324 5.48 11.81 -0.55
CA TYR A 324 5.99 11.23 -1.80
C TYR A 324 5.13 10.07 -2.28
N GLN A 325 4.69 9.19 -1.39
CA GLN A 325 3.77 8.10 -1.72
C GLN A 325 2.44 8.59 -2.27
N MET A 326 1.88 9.66 -1.70
CA MET A 326 0.64 10.23 -2.22
C MET A 326 0.81 10.72 -3.66
N VAL A 327 1.93 11.38 -3.96
CA VAL A 327 2.27 11.82 -5.32
C VAL A 327 2.45 10.59 -6.21
N TYR A 328 3.35 9.66 -5.84
CA TYR A 328 3.63 8.44 -6.60
C TYR A 328 2.37 7.68 -7.01
N TYR A 329 1.48 7.38 -6.06
CA TYR A 329 0.27 6.60 -6.33
C TYR A 329 -0.81 7.38 -7.07
N ASN A 330 -0.83 8.71 -6.97
CA ASN A 330 -1.71 9.54 -7.79
C ASN A 330 -1.27 9.53 -9.28
N TRP A 331 0.03 9.49 -9.53
CA TRP A 331 0.60 9.49 -10.89
C TRP A 331 0.79 8.11 -11.51
N LEU A 332 0.61 7.04 -10.74
CA LEU A 332 0.92 5.68 -11.16
C LEU A 332 0.15 5.23 -12.42
N GLU A 333 -1.08 5.70 -12.60
CA GLU A 333 -1.90 5.40 -13.80
C GLU A 333 -1.33 6.02 -15.08
N GLU A 334 -0.49 7.06 -14.98
CA GLU A 334 0.14 7.71 -16.14
C GLU A 334 1.46 7.05 -16.55
N TYR A 335 1.95 6.06 -15.80
CA TYR A 335 3.20 5.40 -16.13
C TYR A 335 3.04 4.51 -17.37
N ASP A 336 3.94 4.69 -18.33
CA ASP A 336 3.93 4.01 -19.62
C ASP A 336 5.31 3.44 -20.02
N LEU A 337 6.35 3.68 -19.20
CA LEU A 337 7.63 3.00 -19.28
C LEU A 337 7.52 1.63 -18.61
N LYS A 338 7.48 0.59 -19.44
CA LYS A 338 7.27 -0.80 -19.03
C LYS A 338 8.56 -1.59 -19.07
N TYR A 339 8.75 -2.43 -18.06
CA TYR A 339 9.80 -3.43 -18.01
C TYR A 339 9.22 -4.78 -17.65
N LEU A 340 9.89 -5.83 -18.08
CA LEU A 340 9.59 -7.20 -17.68
C LEU A 340 9.99 -7.38 -16.21
N VAL A 341 9.05 -7.82 -15.38
CA VAL A 341 9.26 -8.08 -13.96
C VAL A 341 8.73 -9.46 -13.62
N ASN A 342 9.31 -10.08 -12.60
CA ASN A 342 8.82 -11.32 -12.02
C ASN A 342 8.23 -11.04 -10.64
N THR A 343 6.99 -11.47 -10.39
CA THR A 343 6.33 -11.26 -9.11
C THR A 343 5.78 -12.56 -8.54
N ILE A 344 5.81 -12.65 -7.21
CA ILE A 344 5.24 -13.76 -6.46
C ILE A 344 4.23 -13.18 -5.48
N HIS A 345 3.00 -13.69 -5.53
CA HIS A 345 1.89 -13.23 -4.70
C HIS A 345 1.32 -14.37 -3.87
N THR A 346 0.78 -14.06 -2.70
CA THR A 346 -0.07 -15.01 -1.99
C THR A 346 -1.50 -14.95 -2.51
N GLN A 347 -2.11 -16.12 -2.69
CA GLN A 347 -3.48 -16.25 -3.16
C GLN A 347 -4.28 -17.17 -2.23
N ASP A 348 -5.57 -16.90 -2.11
CA ASP A 348 -6.50 -17.76 -1.39
C ASP A 348 -6.78 -19.02 -2.22
N ARG A 349 -6.44 -20.19 -1.66
CA ARG A 349 -6.74 -21.49 -2.25
C ARG A 349 -7.44 -22.37 -1.24
N LEU A 350 -8.41 -23.14 -1.72
CA LEU A 350 -9.02 -24.20 -0.93
C LEU A 350 -8.02 -25.35 -0.82
N ILE A 351 -7.59 -25.64 0.40
CA ILE A 351 -6.75 -26.80 0.69
C ILE A 351 -7.55 -27.81 1.52
N PRO A 352 -7.41 -29.12 1.25
CA PRO A 352 -8.04 -30.14 2.06
C PRO A 352 -7.34 -30.20 3.43
N THR A 353 -8.07 -29.90 4.50
CA THR A 353 -7.56 -30.02 5.87
C THR A 353 -8.17 -31.19 6.63
N ARG A 354 -9.28 -31.72 6.12
CA ARG A 354 -9.97 -32.90 6.67
C ARG A 354 -10.25 -33.91 5.55
N TRP A 355 -10.58 -35.13 5.95
CA TRP A 355 -10.93 -36.24 5.04
C TRP A 355 -12.31 -36.83 5.38
N THR A 356 -13.03 -36.20 6.32
CA THR A 356 -14.28 -36.70 6.89
C THR A 356 -15.40 -36.74 5.88
N GLY A 357 -15.58 -35.67 5.11
CA GLY A 357 -16.57 -35.59 4.04
C GLY A 357 -16.26 -36.57 2.92
N LEU A 358 -14.99 -36.71 2.51
CA LEU A 358 -14.58 -37.70 1.52
C LEU A 358 -14.93 -39.12 1.97
N ILE A 359 -14.62 -39.48 3.22
CA ILE A 359 -14.94 -40.81 3.78
C ILE A 359 -16.46 -41.04 3.74
N ILE A 360 -17.27 -40.08 4.18
CA ILE A 360 -18.74 -40.19 4.16
C ILE A 360 -19.24 -40.43 2.74
N VAL A 361 -18.75 -39.67 1.76
CA VAL A 361 -19.17 -39.81 0.35
C VAL A 361 -18.74 -41.17 -0.21
N LEU A 362 -17.52 -41.63 0.06
CA LEU A 362 -17.05 -42.94 -0.37
C LEU A 362 -17.90 -44.08 0.21
N VAL A 363 -18.27 -44.00 1.49
CA VAL A 363 -19.17 -44.96 2.14
C VAL A 363 -20.55 -44.94 1.50
N LEU A 364 -21.13 -43.76 1.26
CA LEU A 364 -22.45 -43.63 0.61
C LEU A 364 -22.44 -44.21 -0.80
N VAL A 365 -21.38 -43.96 -1.58
CA VAL A 365 -21.20 -44.54 -2.93
C VAL A 365 -21.07 -46.06 -2.85
N ALA A 366 -20.27 -46.59 -1.93
CA ALA A 366 -20.12 -48.04 -1.75
C ALA A 366 -21.45 -48.71 -1.37
N VAL A 367 -22.21 -48.12 -0.45
CA VAL A 367 -23.55 -48.59 -0.06
C VAL A 367 -24.51 -48.55 -1.25
N HIS A 368 -24.51 -47.45 -2.02
CA HIS A 368 -25.36 -47.33 -3.20
C HIS A 368 -25.04 -48.38 -4.26
N LEU A 369 -23.76 -48.59 -4.57
CA LEU A 369 -23.31 -49.62 -5.50
C LEU A 369 -23.66 -51.04 -5.00
N GLY A 370 -23.54 -51.29 -3.70
CA GLY A 370 -23.95 -52.56 -3.11
C GLY A 370 -25.45 -52.81 -3.25
N LEU A 371 -26.29 -51.80 -3.01
CA LEU A 371 -27.74 -51.89 -3.18
C LEU A 371 -28.13 -52.12 -4.64
N THR A 372 -27.53 -51.38 -5.59
CA THR A 372 -27.83 -51.56 -7.02
C THR A 372 -27.35 -52.92 -7.52
N PHE A 373 -26.19 -53.39 -7.09
CA PHE A 373 -25.72 -54.73 -7.43
C PHE A 373 -26.66 -55.81 -6.87
N THR A 374 -27.13 -55.63 -5.63
CA THR A 374 -28.10 -56.55 -5.01
C THR A 374 -29.43 -56.55 -5.76
N THR A 375 -29.97 -55.39 -6.15
CA THR A 375 -31.22 -55.33 -6.92
C THR A 375 -31.05 -55.94 -8.31
N ILE A 376 -29.91 -55.74 -8.98
CA ILE A 376 -29.60 -56.38 -10.26
C ILE A 376 -29.53 -57.90 -10.09
N ILE A 377 -28.82 -58.42 -9.07
CA ILE A 377 -28.76 -59.85 -8.79
C ILE A 377 -30.14 -60.42 -8.53
N LEU A 378 -30.92 -59.77 -7.66
CA LEU A 378 -32.29 -60.21 -7.36
C LEU A 378 -33.16 -60.19 -8.61
N PHE A 379 -33.05 -59.17 -9.46
CA PHE A 379 -33.77 -59.09 -10.72
C PHE A 379 -33.37 -60.23 -11.66
N VAL A 380 -32.08 -60.50 -11.84
CA VAL A 380 -31.56 -61.59 -12.69
C VAL A 380 -31.97 -62.96 -12.16
N LEU A 381 -31.81 -63.22 -10.86
CA LEU A 381 -32.09 -64.53 -10.24
C LEU A 381 -33.60 -64.80 -10.04
N LYS A 382 -34.41 -63.75 -9.83
CA LYS A 382 -35.88 -63.84 -9.65
C LYS A 382 -36.67 -63.40 -10.88
N THR A 383 -36.04 -63.34 -12.05
CA THR A 383 -36.64 -63.02 -13.37
C THR A 383 -37.94 -63.77 -13.68
N LYS A 384 -38.18 -64.94 -13.08
CA LYS A 384 -39.45 -65.69 -13.22
C LYS A 384 -40.69 -64.96 -12.67
N ALA A 385 -40.52 -63.98 -11.76
CA ALA A 385 -41.62 -63.23 -11.15
C ALA A 385 -41.80 -61.81 -11.72
N SER A 386 -40.87 -61.30 -12.53
CA SER A 386 -40.94 -59.97 -13.15
C SER A 386 -41.30 -59.99 -14.64
N ALA A 387 -41.86 -61.10 -15.13
CA ALA A 387 -42.44 -61.21 -16.46
C ALA A 387 -43.79 -60.46 -16.55
N LEU A 388 -43.76 -59.14 -16.37
CA LEU A 388 -44.93 -58.27 -16.63
C LEU A 388 -45.36 -58.30 -18.12
N GLY A 389 -44.56 -58.90 -19.01
CA GLY A 389 -44.91 -59.13 -20.41
C GLY A 389 -46.00 -60.19 -20.61
N ASN A 390 -46.13 -61.16 -19.70
CA ASN A 390 -47.13 -62.24 -19.86
C ASN A 390 -48.56 -61.78 -19.52
N THR A 391 -48.72 -60.75 -18.69
CA THR A 391 -50.04 -60.20 -18.33
C THR A 391 -50.61 -59.27 -19.40
N TRP A 392 -49.75 -58.58 -20.16
CA TRP A 392 -50.20 -57.77 -21.29
C TRP A 392 -50.61 -58.63 -22.49
N HIS A 393 -49.90 -59.74 -22.73
CA HIS A 393 -50.31 -60.71 -23.74
C HIS A 393 -51.68 -61.34 -23.44
N THR A 394 -51.95 -61.71 -22.18
CA THR A 394 -53.26 -62.24 -21.80
C THR A 394 -54.37 -61.19 -21.88
N LEU A 395 -54.12 -59.93 -21.48
CA LEU A 395 -55.11 -58.85 -21.60
C LEU A 395 -55.47 -58.54 -23.06
N ALA A 396 -54.47 -58.49 -23.95
CA ALA A 396 -54.67 -58.26 -25.38
C ALA A 396 -55.45 -59.42 -26.05
N GLN A 397 -55.19 -60.66 -25.65
CA GLN A 397 -55.95 -61.82 -26.14
C GLN A 397 -57.40 -61.81 -25.64
N THR A 398 -57.65 -61.43 -24.39
CA THR A 398 -59.04 -61.31 -23.89
C THR A 398 -59.81 -60.19 -24.58
N ALA A 399 -59.17 -59.06 -24.91
CA ALA A 399 -59.82 -57.96 -25.65
C ALA A 399 -60.18 -58.36 -27.10
N GLN A 400 -59.33 -59.14 -27.77
CA GLN A 400 -59.65 -59.67 -29.11
C GLN A 400 -60.78 -60.71 -29.09
N MET A 401 -60.90 -61.50 -28.03
CA MET A 401 -62.02 -62.46 -27.90
C MET A 401 -63.37 -61.77 -27.69
N THR A 402 -63.42 -60.62 -27.01
CA THR A 402 -64.64 -59.82 -26.89
C THR A 402 -65.09 -59.21 -28.22
N ASP A 403 -64.16 -58.72 -29.04
CA ASP A 403 -64.49 -58.20 -30.38
C ASP A 403 -64.93 -59.32 -31.35
N GLY A 404 -64.40 -60.54 -31.18
CA GLY A 404 -64.82 -61.71 -31.96
C GLY A 404 -66.21 -62.23 -31.62
N ALA A 405 -66.68 -62.03 -30.38
CA ALA A 405 -68.01 -62.44 -29.94
C ALA A 405 -69.12 -61.51 -30.46
N ASP A 406 -68.84 -60.21 -30.60
CA ASP A 406 -69.79 -59.25 -31.19
C ASP A 406 -69.86 -59.39 -32.73
N GLY A 407 -68.77 -59.79 -33.38
CA GLY A 407 -68.76 -60.10 -34.82
C GLY A 407 -69.55 -61.37 -35.21
N ALA A 408 -69.64 -62.37 -34.32
CA ALA A 408 -70.36 -63.62 -34.57
C ALA A 408 -71.90 -63.47 -34.46
N ASN A 409 -72.39 -62.51 -33.67
CA ASN A 409 -73.82 -62.22 -33.56
C ASN A 409 -74.38 -61.38 -34.74
N MET A 410 -73.52 -60.79 -35.57
CA MET A 410 -73.94 -60.07 -36.80
C MET A 410 -73.96 -60.93 -38.07
N MET A 411 -73.63 -62.23 -38.00
CA MET A 411 -73.63 -63.14 -39.16
C MET A 411 -74.79 -64.17 -39.17
N LEU A 412 -75.72 -64.09 -38.21
CA LEU A 412 -76.89 -65.00 -38.13
C LEU A 412 -78.26 -64.30 -38.29
N ASP A 413 -78.28 -63.03 -38.73
CA ASP A 413 -79.51 -62.37 -39.18
C ASP A 413 -79.31 -61.91 -40.64
N GLY A 414 -79.71 -62.77 -41.57
CA GLY A 414 -79.77 -62.56 -43.01
C GLY A 414 -80.91 -63.38 -43.59
#